data_AF-A0A1X9SVJ5-F1
#
_entry.id   AF-A0A1X9SVJ5-F1
#
_cell.length_a   1.000
_cell.length_b   1.000
_cell.length_c   1.000
_cell.angle_alpha   90.00
_cell.angle_beta   90.00
_cell.angle_gamma   90.00
#
_symmetry.space_group_name_H-M   'P 1'
#
loop_
_entity.id
_entity.type
_entity.pdbx_description
1 polymer ?
#
loop_
_entity_poly.entity_id
_entity_poly.type
_entity_poly.pdbx_seq_one_letter_code
_entity_poly.pdbx_strand_id
1 'polypeptide(L)'
;MLSDINPHLDKKHLIIKDVLCSLSKQNALRDKSGQFRLNGNIDKLKEVYVSSTDNASEDFRHKYSKIFLILSRIDREKNELSIDNLMEAIEEARAYIEDESNGYSTNFVNKFLKLYDHVVLEILQIKYMREIENKGENNNSETIKKLKEAQILAENASNSASKATKKINDMQKEYITILGIFASIVFAFVAGLTFSTSVLSNIHQASVYRLSFIVCLIGLFITNILHYLYAFIREIHFSKINQDFEKQKECAISLKSLKNGFCNSYIFRFNLLITCIMCAIFIYWRFFDMNTKNYIDQNTSKIHQRTEGNSTAGKGNDSIVEPNINKNNSNTQ
;
A
#
# COMPACT_ATOMS: atom_id res chain seq x y z
N MET A 1 -8.01 -22.47 51.02
CA MET A 1 -9.07 -21.98 50.11
C MET A 1 -10.18 -23.03 49.86
N LEU A 2 -10.30 -24.05 50.73
CA LEU A 2 -11.31 -25.11 50.66
C LEU A 2 -12.65 -24.77 51.34
N SER A 3 -12.76 -23.59 51.96
CA SER A 3 -14.00 -23.12 52.62
C SER A 3 -15.16 -22.94 51.65
N ASP A 4 -14.85 -22.62 50.40
CA ASP A 4 -15.82 -22.19 49.39
C ASP A 4 -16.75 -23.33 48.95
N ILE A 5 -16.29 -24.58 49.12
CA ILE A 5 -17.09 -25.78 48.84
C ILE A 5 -17.88 -26.27 50.07
N ASN A 6 -17.58 -25.75 51.29
CA ASN A 6 -18.27 -26.16 52.51
C ASN A 6 -19.80 -26.01 52.44
N PRO A 7 -20.39 -24.95 51.87
CA PRO A 7 -21.84 -24.82 51.73
C PRO A 7 -22.48 -25.93 50.89
N HIS A 8 -21.69 -26.60 50.05
CA HIS A 8 -22.13 -27.69 49.20
C HIS A 8 -21.89 -29.08 49.83
N LEU A 9 -21.32 -29.18 51.03
CA LEU A 9 -20.99 -30.45 51.68
C LEU A 9 -21.84 -30.63 52.94
N ASP A 10 -22.45 -31.80 53.10
CA ASP A 10 -23.06 -32.16 54.37
C ASP A 10 -21.98 -32.50 55.42
N LYS A 11 -22.39 -32.64 56.68
CA LYS A 11 -21.47 -32.88 57.81
C LYS A 11 -20.55 -34.09 57.59
N LYS A 12 -21.06 -35.17 56.99
CA LYS A 12 -20.28 -36.38 56.73
C LYS A 12 -19.29 -36.15 55.57
N HIS A 13 -19.68 -35.44 54.52
CA HIS A 13 -18.78 -35.07 53.44
C HIS A 13 -17.74 -34.02 53.83
N LEU A 14 -18.00 -33.17 54.83
CA LEU A 14 -16.99 -32.28 55.40
C LEU A 14 -15.87 -33.09 56.07
N ILE A 15 -16.21 -34.14 56.81
CA ILE A 15 -15.21 -35.04 57.41
C ILE A 15 -14.39 -35.74 56.32
N ILE A 16 -15.05 -36.26 55.28
CA ILE A 16 -14.35 -36.86 54.13
C ILE A 16 -13.42 -35.84 53.46
N LYS A 17 -13.89 -34.61 53.23
CA LYS A 17 -13.08 -33.53 52.68
C LYS A 17 -11.84 -33.30 53.54
N ASP A 18 -11.99 -33.16 54.86
CA ASP A 18 -10.86 -32.92 55.77
C ASP A 18 -9.85 -34.08 55.77
N VAL A 19 -10.33 -35.32 55.70
CA VAL A 19 -9.49 -36.51 55.55
C VAL A 19 -8.73 -36.50 54.22
N LEU A 20 -9.41 -36.34 53.09
CA LEU A 20 -8.76 -36.29 51.76
C LEU A 20 -7.78 -35.12 51.67
N CYS A 21 -8.09 -33.97 52.24
CA CYS A 21 -7.17 -32.84 52.30
C CYS A 21 -5.93 -33.17 53.15
N SER A 22 -6.12 -33.81 54.31
CA SER A 22 -5.01 -34.24 55.17
C SER A 22 -4.07 -35.22 54.45
N LEU A 23 -4.63 -36.19 53.72
CA LEU A 23 -3.88 -37.16 52.93
C LEU A 23 -3.18 -36.52 51.72
N SER A 24 -3.74 -35.45 51.14
CA SER A 24 -3.15 -34.75 50.00
C SER A 24 -1.95 -33.83 50.34
N LYS A 25 -1.65 -33.62 51.64
CA LYS A 25 -0.53 -32.76 52.06
C LYS A 25 0.82 -33.40 51.75
N GLN A 26 1.82 -32.56 51.47
CA GLN A 26 3.18 -33.02 51.19
C GLN A 26 3.77 -33.83 52.35
N ASN A 27 4.44 -34.95 52.03
CA ASN A 27 5.04 -35.87 52.99
C ASN A 27 4.04 -36.49 53.99
N ALA A 28 2.79 -36.72 53.59
CA ALA A 28 1.76 -37.21 54.49
C ALA A 28 2.15 -38.47 55.29
N LEU A 29 3.04 -39.33 54.77
CA LEU A 29 3.35 -40.66 55.31
C LEU A 29 4.85 -40.95 55.50
N ARG A 30 5.74 -39.96 55.32
CA ARG A 30 7.21 -40.20 55.35
C ARG A 30 7.83 -40.37 56.75
N ASP A 31 7.09 -40.08 57.82
CA ASP A 31 7.57 -40.15 59.19
C ASP A 31 6.54 -40.81 60.14
N LYS A 32 6.96 -41.10 61.38
CA LYS A 32 6.06 -41.68 62.41
C LYS A 32 4.84 -40.79 62.70
N SER A 33 4.95 -39.49 62.48
CA SER A 33 3.85 -38.53 62.61
C SER A 33 2.83 -38.72 61.49
N GLY A 34 3.29 -39.02 60.27
CA GLY A 34 2.48 -39.37 59.12
C GLY A 34 1.62 -40.61 59.34
N GLN A 35 2.20 -41.68 59.91
CA GLN A 35 1.42 -42.88 60.27
C GLN A 35 0.34 -42.57 61.31
N PHE A 36 0.65 -41.75 62.32
CA PHE A 36 -0.34 -41.32 63.31
C PHE A 36 -1.48 -40.52 62.66
N ARG A 37 -1.17 -39.65 61.69
CA ARG A 37 -2.16 -38.90 60.91
C ARG A 37 -3.02 -39.81 60.03
N LEU A 38 -2.42 -40.85 59.42
CA LEU A 38 -3.13 -41.86 58.65
C LEU A 38 -4.17 -42.57 59.52
N ASN A 39 -3.75 -43.10 60.66
CA ASN A 39 -4.64 -43.81 61.60
C ASN A 39 -5.77 -42.89 62.07
N GLY A 40 -5.46 -41.66 62.49
CA GLY A 40 -6.49 -40.69 62.90
C GLY A 40 -7.44 -40.27 61.77
N ASN A 41 -6.99 -40.32 60.51
CA ASN A 41 -7.87 -40.10 59.36
C ASN A 41 -8.78 -41.31 59.09
N ILE A 42 -8.26 -42.53 59.25
CA ILE A 42 -9.04 -43.77 59.10
C ILE A 42 -10.13 -43.86 60.18
N ASP A 43 -9.81 -43.50 61.42
CA ASP A 43 -10.79 -43.47 62.51
C ASP A 43 -11.94 -42.48 62.23
N LYS A 44 -11.63 -41.29 61.70
CA LYS A 44 -12.66 -40.34 61.25
C LYS A 44 -13.54 -40.91 60.13
N LEU A 45 -12.96 -41.64 59.19
CA LEU A 45 -13.75 -42.32 58.15
C LEU A 45 -14.62 -43.43 58.75
N LYS A 46 -14.10 -44.17 59.74
CA LYS A 46 -14.84 -45.21 60.46
C LYS A 46 -16.06 -44.62 61.17
N GLU A 47 -15.93 -43.49 61.84
CA GLU A 47 -17.04 -42.77 62.45
C GLU A 47 -18.11 -42.33 61.43
N VAL A 48 -17.71 -41.99 60.20
CA VAL A 48 -18.63 -41.59 59.13
C VAL A 48 -19.43 -42.77 58.58
N TYR A 49 -18.79 -43.93 58.40
CA TYR A 49 -19.38 -45.11 57.75
C TYR A 49 -20.02 -46.11 58.73
N VAL A 50 -19.54 -46.17 59.97
CA VAL A 50 -20.03 -47.06 61.03
C VAL A 50 -20.79 -46.20 62.04
N SER A 51 -22.02 -45.81 61.71
CA SER A 51 -22.92 -45.11 62.66
C SER A 51 -23.40 -46.10 63.72
N SER A 52 -23.29 -45.72 65.00
CA SER A 52 -23.51 -46.53 66.21
C SER A 52 -24.98 -46.94 66.47
N THR A 53 -25.85 -46.95 65.47
CA THR A 53 -27.28 -47.22 65.65
C THR A 53 -27.76 -48.24 64.64
N ASP A 54 -28.09 -49.43 65.12
CA ASP A 54 -28.75 -50.55 64.41
C ASP A 54 -30.15 -50.22 63.85
N ASN A 55 -30.53 -48.95 63.79
CA ASN A 55 -31.75 -48.51 63.13
C ASN A 55 -31.44 -48.29 61.64
N ALA A 56 -31.95 -49.23 60.83
CA ALA A 56 -31.72 -49.42 59.40
C ALA A 56 -32.10 -48.26 58.46
N SER A 57 -32.24 -47.01 58.92
CA SER A 57 -32.85 -45.95 58.12
C SER A 57 -31.88 -45.08 57.31
N GLU A 58 -30.57 -45.00 57.57
CA GLU A 58 -29.66 -44.29 56.65
C GLU A 58 -28.23 -44.86 56.62
N ASP A 59 -28.02 -45.92 55.83
CA ASP A 59 -26.69 -46.35 55.42
C ASP A 59 -26.03 -45.21 54.60
N PHE A 60 -24.97 -44.62 55.16
CA PHE A 60 -24.35 -43.45 54.55
C PHE A 60 -23.68 -43.81 53.22
N ARG A 61 -24.15 -43.16 52.15
CA ARG A 61 -23.55 -43.22 50.82
C ARG A 61 -22.84 -41.90 50.53
N HIS A 62 -21.51 -41.94 50.42
CA HIS A 62 -20.77 -40.81 49.88
C HIS A 62 -21.19 -40.55 48.42
N LYS A 63 -21.47 -39.30 48.10
CA LYS A 63 -21.92 -38.86 46.78
C LYS A 63 -20.72 -38.56 45.90
N TYR A 64 -20.63 -39.20 44.74
CA TYR A 64 -19.48 -39.05 43.84
C TYR A 64 -19.32 -37.61 43.37
N SER A 65 -20.43 -36.90 43.14
CA SER A 65 -20.43 -35.48 42.83
C SER A 65 -19.77 -34.62 43.92
N LYS A 66 -19.86 -35.02 45.19
CA LYS A 66 -19.19 -34.31 46.30
C LYS A 66 -17.71 -34.67 46.38
N ILE A 67 -17.36 -35.94 46.14
CA ILE A 67 -15.95 -36.37 46.02
C ILE A 67 -15.26 -35.63 44.87
N PHE A 68 -15.90 -35.55 43.70
CA PHE A 68 -15.44 -34.77 42.56
C PHE A 68 -15.17 -33.31 42.92
N LEU A 69 -16.10 -32.64 43.61
CA LEU A 69 -15.93 -31.24 44.04
C LEU A 69 -14.70 -31.08 44.96
N ILE A 70 -14.50 -32.02 45.88
CA ILE A 70 -13.34 -32.01 46.80
C ILE A 70 -12.05 -32.18 46.00
N LEU A 71 -11.96 -33.21 45.16
CA LEU A 71 -10.76 -33.53 44.37
C LEU A 71 -10.44 -32.44 43.36
N SER A 72 -11.44 -31.89 42.68
CA SER A 72 -11.29 -30.74 41.79
C SER A 72 -10.79 -29.48 42.49
N ARG A 73 -11.01 -29.34 43.81
CA ARG A 73 -10.48 -28.22 44.59
C ARG A 73 -9.05 -28.48 45.05
N ILE A 74 -8.77 -29.69 45.52
CA ILE A 74 -7.41 -30.17 45.83
C ILE A 74 -6.50 -29.97 44.62
N ASP A 75 -6.97 -30.32 43.42
CA ASP A 75 -6.19 -30.21 42.18
C ASP A 75 -5.81 -28.76 41.81
N ARG A 76 -6.72 -27.82 42.12
CA ARG A 76 -6.52 -26.39 41.85
C ARG A 76 -5.60 -25.73 42.88
N GLU A 77 -5.46 -26.27 44.08
CA GLU A 77 -4.69 -25.69 45.19
C GLU A 77 -3.26 -26.28 45.26
N LYS A 78 -2.53 -26.21 44.13
CA LYS A 78 -1.22 -26.85 43.89
C LYS A 78 -0.08 -26.44 44.84
N ASN A 79 -0.28 -25.40 45.66
CA ASN A 79 0.77 -24.87 46.54
C ASN A 79 0.93 -25.66 47.85
N GLU A 80 -0.14 -26.29 48.35
CA GLU A 80 -0.12 -27.00 49.65
C GLU A 80 -0.62 -28.46 49.53
N LEU A 81 -1.43 -28.75 48.51
CA LEU A 81 -2.10 -30.03 48.32
C LEU A 81 -1.73 -30.63 46.96
N SER A 82 -1.68 -31.96 46.91
CA SER A 82 -1.40 -32.70 45.67
C SER A 82 -2.30 -33.92 45.55
N ILE A 83 -2.92 -34.06 44.38
CA ILE A 83 -3.66 -35.27 44.01
C ILE A 83 -2.75 -36.50 43.88
N ASP A 84 -1.45 -36.31 43.57
CA ASP A 84 -0.49 -37.40 43.51
C ASP A 84 -0.17 -37.93 44.91
N ASN A 85 0.05 -37.02 45.87
CA ASN A 85 0.26 -37.41 47.27
C ASN A 85 -1.00 -38.07 47.85
N LEU A 86 -2.18 -37.59 47.47
CA LEU A 86 -3.45 -38.21 47.87
C LEU A 86 -3.57 -39.64 47.35
N MET A 87 -3.19 -39.87 46.08
CA MET A 87 -3.24 -41.18 45.45
C MET A 87 -2.31 -42.17 46.15
N GLU A 88 -1.09 -41.77 46.48
CA GLU A 88 -0.15 -42.58 47.27
C GLU A 88 -0.72 -42.86 48.67
N ALA A 89 -1.20 -41.80 49.35
CA ALA A 89 -1.64 -41.92 50.73
C ALA A 89 -2.94 -42.73 50.91
N ILE A 90 -3.85 -42.69 49.94
CA ILE A 90 -5.08 -43.48 49.98
C ILE A 90 -4.82 -44.96 49.62
N GLU A 91 -3.77 -45.26 48.84
CA GLU A 91 -3.30 -46.62 48.60
C GLU A 91 -2.72 -47.23 49.88
N GLU A 92 -1.90 -46.46 50.61
CA GLU A 92 -1.37 -46.91 51.90
C GLU A 92 -2.50 -47.10 52.93
N ALA A 93 -3.50 -46.22 52.95
CA ALA A 93 -4.69 -46.38 53.77
C ALA A 93 -5.45 -47.68 53.43
N ARG A 94 -5.57 -48.00 52.14
CA ARG A 94 -6.19 -49.23 51.68
C ARG A 94 -5.44 -50.45 52.19
N ALA A 95 -4.12 -50.52 51.96
CA ALA A 95 -3.29 -51.63 52.42
C ALA A 95 -3.39 -51.84 53.94
N TYR A 96 -3.42 -50.74 54.71
CA TYR A 96 -3.57 -50.79 56.16
C TYR A 96 -4.95 -51.30 56.62
N ILE A 97 -6.03 -50.90 55.92
CA ILE A 97 -7.41 -51.30 56.28
C ILE A 97 -7.71 -52.76 55.87
N GLU A 98 -7.13 -53.23 54.75
CA GLU A 98 -7.30 -54.60 54.28
C GLU A 98 -6.50 -55.64 55.08
N ASP A 99 -5.50 -55.21 55.86
CA ASP A 99 -4.76 -56.09 56.77
C ASP A 99 -5.63 -56.55 57.95
N GLU A 100 -5.95 -57.85 57.95
CA GLU A 100 -6.80 -58.49 58.97
C GLU A 100 -6.29 -58.29 60.40
N SER A 101 -4.98 -58.09 60.60
CA SER A 101 -4.39 -57.88 61.92
C SER A 101 -4.83 -56.57 62.58
N ASN A 102 -5.31 -55.60 61.80
CA ASN A 102 -5.78 -54.29 62.29
C ASN A 102 -7.25 -54.28 62.76
N GLY A 103 -8.00 -55.37 62.56
CA GLY A 103 -9.30 -55.60 63.21
C GLY A 103 -10.46 -54.69 62.75
N TYR A 104 -10.44 -54.20 61.51
CA TYR A 104 -11.54 -53.42 60.94
C TYR A 104 -12.74 -54.31 60.53
N SER A 105 -13.97 -53.82 60.70
CA SER A 105 -15.16 -54.59 60.33
C SER A 105 -15.31 -54.72 58.82
N THR A 106 -15.80 -55.87 58.34
CA THR A 106 -16.01 -56.12 56.89
C THR A 106 -16.89 -55.06 56.23
N ASN A 107 -17.88 -54.52 56.95
CA ASN A 107 -18.71 -53.43 56.44
C ASN A 107 -17.88 -52.16 56.19
N PHE A 108 -17.06 -51.74 57.15
CA PHE A 108 -16.19 -50.57 56.99
C PHE A 108 -15.19 -50.75 55.84
N VAL A 109 -14.54 -51.91 55.76
CA VAL A 109 -13.60 -52.24 54.66
C VAL A 109 -14.28 -52.06 53.31
N ASN A 110 -15.47 -52.64 53.11
CA ASN A 110 -16.22 -52.53 51.86
C ASN A 110 -16.64 -51.08 51.53
N LYS A 111 -16.94 -50.25 52.53
CA LYS A 111 -17.30 -48.84 52.35
C LYS A 111 -16.10 -47.99 52.00
N PHE A 112 -14.95 -48.27 52.64
CA PHE A 112 -13.68 -47.63 52.33
C PHE A 112 -13.23 -47.97 50.92
N LEU A 113 -13.29 -49.24 50.49
CA LEU A 113 -12.92 -49.66 49.13
C LEU A 113 -13.74 -48.92 48.07
N LYS A 114 -15.04 -48.70 48.29
CA LYS A 114 -15.85 -47.85 47.40
C LYS A 114 -15.32 -46.42 47.34
N LEU A 115 -14.99 -45.81 48.49
CA LEU A 115 -14.43 -44.46 48.51
C LEU A 115 -13.08 -44.40 47.78
N TYR A 116 -12.20 -45.37 48.05
CA TYR A 116 -10.91 -45.53 47.39
C TYR A 116 -11.08 -45.60 45.86
N ASP A 117 -11.95 -46.50 45.37
CA ASP A 117 -12.20 -46.65 43.93
C ASP A 117 -12.67 -45.34 43.29
N HIS A 118 -13.58 -44.61 43.96
CA HIS A 118 -14.05 -43.32 43.44
C HIS A 118 -12.99 -42.23 43.47
N VAL A 119 -12.16 -42.18 44.51
CA VAL A 119 -11.07 -41.20 44.59
C VAL A 119 -10.04 -41.47 43.51
N VAL A 120 -9.60 -42.72 43.35
CA VAL A 120 -8.62 -43.11 42.35
C VAL A 120 -9.14 -42.85 40.94
N LEU A 121 -10.36 -43.28 40.63
CA LEU A 121 -10.97 -43.05 39.33
C LEU A 121 -11.03 -41.56 38.97
N GLU A 122 -11.41 -40.73 39.93
CA GLU A 122 -11.55 -39.29 39.71
C GLU A 122 -10.18 -38.58 39.59
N ILE A 123 -9.18 -39.00 40.35
CA ILE A 123 -7.79 -38.53 40.17
C ILE A 123 -7.30 -38.85 38.75
N LEU A 124 -7.58 -40.04 38.24
CA LEU A 124 -7.21 -40.43 36.87
C LEU A 124 -7.95 -39.58 35.82
N GLN A 125 -9.24 -39.30 36.01
CA GLN A 125 -10.01 -38.43 35.12
C GLN A 125 -9.48 -37.00 35.09
N ILE A 126 -9.16 -36.42 36.26
CA ILE A 126 -8.56 -35.10 36.37
C ILE A 126 -7.21 -35.04 35.64
N LYS A 127 -6.36 -36.06 35.82
CA LYS A 127 -5.06 -36.16 35.11
C LYS A 127 -5.24 -36.21 33.59
N TYR A 128 -6.18 -37.03 33.10
CA TYR A 128 -6.47 -37.14 31.68
C TYR A 128 -6.99 -35.83 31.07
N MET A 129 -7.93 -35.16 31.75
CA MET A 129 -8.48 -33.86 31.32
C MET A 129 -7.38 -32.79 31.25
N ARG A 130 -6.47 -32.74 32.23
CA ARG A 130 -5.32 -31.84 32.22
C ARG A 130 -4.39 -32.08 31.03
N GLU A 131 -4.15 -33.34 30.68
CA GLU A 131 -3.30 -33.67 29.54
C GLU A 131 -3.92 -33.16 28.22
N ILE A 132 -5.24 -33.30 28.06
CA ILE A 132 -5.98 -32.75 26.93
C ILE A 132 -5.88 -31.23 26.90
N GLU A 133 -6.11 -30.57 28.03
CA GLU A 133 -6.05 -29.10 28.14
C GLU A 133 -4.65 -28.58 27.77
N ASN A 134 -3.59 -29.17 28.34
CA ASN A 134 -2.21 -28.80 28.04
C ASN A 134 -1.87 -28.99 26.54
N LYS A 135 -2.32 -30.09 25.92
CA LYS A 135 -2.16 -30.31 24.47
C LYS A 135 -2.92 -29.26 23.66
N GLY A 136 -4.13 -28.91 24.07
CA GLY A 136 -4.95 -27.86 23.46
C GLY A 136 -4.29 -26.48 23.54
N GLU A 137 -3.78 -26.10 24.71
CA GLU A 137 -3.10 -24.82 24.94
C GLU A 137 -1.81 -24.70 24.14
N ASN A 138 -0.98 -25.75 24.09
CA ASN A 138 0.25 -25.76 23.32
C ASN A 138 -0.03 -25.58 21.81
N ASN A 139 -0.99 -26.33 21.28
CA ASN A 139 -1.40 -26.22 19.88
C ASN A 139 -1.97 -24.83 19.57
N ASN A 140 -2.75 -24.25 20.49
CA ASN A 140 -3.32 -22.92 20.32
C ASN A 140 -2.24 -21.83 20.36
N SER A 141 -1.29 -21.93 21.30
CA SER A 141 -0.15 -21.01 21.41
C SER A 141 0.71 -21.01 20.14
N GLU A 142 1.02 -22.18 19.60
CA GLU A 142 1.75 -22.32 18.34
C GLU A 142 0.95 -21.75 17.16
N THR A 143 -0.35 -22.04 17.10
CA THR A 143 -1.24 -21.53 16.05
C THR A 143 -1.34 -19.99 16.08
N ILE A 144 -1.48 -19.40 17.27
CA ILE A 144 -1.52 -17.94 17.45
C ILE A 144 -0.19 -17.29 17.02
N LYS A 145 0.96 -17.91 17.30
CA LYS A 145 2.26 -17.41 16.84
C LYS A 145 2.36 -17.42 15.31
N LYS A 146 2.06 -18.55 14.67
CA LYS A 146 2.06 -18.67 13.19
C LYS A 146 1.10 -17.70 12.53
N LEU A 147 -0.08 -17.47 13.14
CA LEU A 147 -1.07 -16.53 12.63
C LEU A 147 -0.57 -15.08 12.69
N LYS A 148 0.10 -14.68 13.78
CA LYS A 148 0.74 -13.36 13.89
C LYS A 148 1.86 -13.17 12.86
N GLU A 149 2.70 -14.18 12.65
CA GLU A 149 3.76 -14.14 11.64
C GLU A 149 3.19 -14.00 10.22
N ALA A 150 2.15 -14.76 9.89
CA ALA A 150 1.47 -14.67 8.60
C ALA A 150 0.83 -13.29 8.39
N GLN A 151 0.26 -12.68 9.44
CA GLN A 151 -0.32 -11.34 9.37
C GLN A 151 0.75 -10.26 9.10
N ILE A 152 1.89 -10.32 9.79
CA ILE A 152 3.01 -9.40 9.57
C ILE A 152 3.55 -9.55 8.14
N LEU A 153 3.70 -10.79 7.66
CA LEU A 153 4.15 -11.06 6.30
C LEU A 153 3.18 -10.49 5.25
N ALA A 154 1.87 -10.67 5.46
CA ALA A 154 0.83 -10.15 4.58
C ALA A 154 0.81 -8.61 4.55
N GLU A 155 0.97 -7.96 5.71
CA GLU A 155 1.05 -6.50 5.81
C GLU A 155 2.29 -5.96 5.08
N ASN A 156 3.45 -6.61 5.28
CA ASN A 156 4.68 -6.24 4.58
C ASN A 156 4.59 -6.44 3.06
N ALA A 157 3.97 -7.53 2.61
CA ALA A 157 3.71 -7.77 1.19
C ALA A 157 2.78 -6.70 0.59
N SER A 158 1.69 -6.37 1.29
CA SER A 158 0.74 -5.33 0.87
C SER A 158 1.40 -3.95 0.79
N ASN A 159 2.17 -3.58 1.82
CA ASN A 159 2.92 -2.33 1.85
C ASN A 159 3.95 -2.27 0.70
N SER A 160 4.66 -3.36 0.43
CA SER A 160 5.63 -3.43 -0.66
C SER A 160 4.95 -3.33 -2.03
N ALA A 161 3.82 -4.00 -2.21
CA ALA A 161 3.01 -3.90 -3.42
C ALA A 161 2.51 -2.46 -3.63
N SER A 162 2.01 -1.79 -2.59
CA SER A 162 1.56 -0.40 -2.69
C SER A 162 2.68 0.57 -3.09
N LYS A 163 3.90 0.37 -2.55
CA LYS A 163 5.08 1.15 -2.92
C LYS A 163 5.50 0.89 -4.36
N ALA A 164 5.48 -0.37 -4.80
CA ALA A 164 5.76 -0.74 -6.18
C ALA A 164 4.76 -0.10 -7.15
N THR A 165 3.46 -0.14 -6.84
CA THR A 165 2.41 0.50 -7.65
C THR A 165 2.61 2.01 -7.73
N LYS A 166 2.94 2.68 -6.63
CA LYS A 166 3.27 4.12 -6.65
C LYS A 166 4.46 4.41 -7.56
N LYS A 167 5.54 3.64 -7.43
CA LYS A 167 6.74 3.78 -8.28
C LYS A 167 6.42 3.56 -9.75
N ILE A 168 5.59 2.57 -10.08
CA ILE A 168 5.14 2.32 -11.46
C ILE A 168 4.32 3.50 -11.98
N ASN A 169 3.39 4.03 -11.20
CA ASN A 169 2.58 5.18 -11.61
C ASN A 169 3.46 6.44 -11.86
N ASP A 170 4.47 6.66 -11.04
CA ASP A 170 5.39 7.78 -11.23
C ASP A 170 6.30 7.55 -12.46
N MET A 171 6.77 6.33 -12.67
CA MET A 171 7.50 5.96 -13.90
C MET A 171 6.63 6.13 -15.16
N GLN A 172 5.34 5.79 -15.10
CA GLN A 172 4.42 6.00 -16.22
C GLN A 172 4.27 7.49 -16.56
N LYS A 173 4.18 8.37 -15.56
CA LYS A 173 4.14 9.82 -15.78
C LYS A 173 5.43 10.34 -16.42
N GLU A 174 6.59 9.89 -15.94
CA GLU A 174 7.87 10.22 -16.55
C GLU A 174 7.92 9.74 -18.01
N TYR A 175 7.45 8.51 -18.28
CA TYR A 175 7.41 7.95 -19.63
C TYR A 175 6.51 8.74 -20.59
N ILE A 176 5.29 9.10 -20.18
CA ILE A 176 4.38 9.94 -20.98
C ILE A 176 5.03 11.30 -21.27
N THR A 177 5.72 11.88 -20.30
CA THR A 177 6.44 13.15 -20.47
C THR A 177 7.55 13.03 -21.49
N ILE A 178 8.39 12.01 -21.37
CA ILE A 178 9.48 11.71 -22.32
C ILE A 178 8.90 11.50 -23.73
N LEU A 179 7.82 10.72 -23.85
CA LEU A 179 7.16 10.48 -25.14
C LEU A 179 6.62 11.77 -25.77
N GLY A 180 6.02 12.66 -24.96
CA GLY A 180 5.53 13.96 -25.42
C GLY A 180 6.65 14.87 -25.95
N ILE A 181 7.82 14.86 -25.29
CA ILE A 181 9.01 15.57 -25.77
C ILE A 181 9.47 14.99 -27.12
N PHE A 182 9.60 13.67 -27.22
CA PHE A 182 10.02 13.03 -28.48
C PHE A 182 9.06 13.33 -29.62
N ALA A 183 7.74 13.24 -29.38
CA ALA A 183 6.73 13.58 -30.38
C ALA A 183 6.86 15.04 -30.86
N SER A 184 7.10 15.98 -29.94
CA SER A 184 7.28 17.40 -30.27
C SER A 184 8.53 17.66 -31.11
N ILE A 185 9.65 17.00 -30.78
CA ILE A 185 10.90 17.08 -31.55
C ILE A 185 10.68 16.57 -32.97
N VAL A 186 10.08 15.38 -33.12
CA VAL A 186 9.80 14.77 -34.42
C VAL A 186 8.87 15.66 -35.25
N PHE A 187 7.80 16.19 -34.63
CA PHE A 187 6.85 17.07 -35.31
C PHE A 187 7.52 18.35 -35.80
N ALA A 188 8.40 18.96 -35.01
CA ALA A 188 9.16 20.14 -35.40
C ALA A 188 10.09 19.86 -36.60
N PHE A 189 10.79 18.72 -36.63
CA PHE A 189 11.63 18.32 -37.76
C PHE A 189 10.82 18.06 -39.03
N VAL A 190 9.72 17.30 -38.92
CA VAL A 190 8.84 17.00 -40.07
C VAL A 190 8.23 18.28 -40.63
N ALA A 191 7.73 19.16 -39.76
CA ALA A 191 7.21 20.47 -40.16
C ALA A 191 8.31 21.30 -40.85
N GLY A 192 9.50 21.39 -40.26
CA GLY A 192 10.64 22.10 -40.84
C GLY A 192 11.00 21.60 -42.25
N LEU A 193 11.17 20.28 -42.42
CA LEU A 193 11.49 19.67 -43.72
C LEU A 193 10.38 19.90 -44.76
N THR A 194 9.11 19.77 -44.36
CA THR A 194 7.95 19.97 -45.24
C THR A 194 7.85 21.43 -45.70
N PHE A 195 8.12 22.39 -44.81
CA PHE A 195 8.16 23.80 -45.20
C PHE A 195 9.36 24.11 -46.10
N SER A 196 10.55 23.59 -45.80
CA SER A 196 11.74 23.79 -46.64
C SER A 196 11.54 23.27 -48.08
N THR A 197 10.96 22.09 -48.22
CA THR A 197 10.66 21.50 -49.55
C THR A 197 9.59 22.31 -50.30
N SER A 198 8.54 22.74 -49.60
CA SER A 198 7.49 23.58 -50.19
C SER A 198 8.01 24.93 -50.69
N VAL A 199 8.89 25.58 -49.92
CA VAL A 199 9.54 26.84 -50.30
C VAL A 199 10.43 26.64 -51.53
N LEU A 200 11.24 25.59 -51.54
CA LEU A 200 12.16 25.32 -52.65
C LEU A 200 11.39 25.00 -53.95
N SER A 201 10.27 24.27 -53.84
CA SER A 201 9.41 23.95 -54.99
C SER A 201 8.70 25.17 -55.58
N ASN A 202 8.38 26.17 -54.76
CA ASN A 202 7.64 27.37 -55.19
C ASN A 202 8.55 28.58 -55.49
N ILE A 203 9.88 28.40 -55.47
CA ILE A 203 10.85 29.50 -55.62
C ILE A 203 10.74 30.24 -56.96
N HIS A 204 10.30 29.54 -58.01
CA HIS A 204 10.17 30.10 -59.36
C HIS A 204 8.86 30.89 -59.55
N GLN A 205 7.80 30.61 -58.78
CA GLN A 205 6.47 31.19 -59.03
C GLN A 205 6.22 32.49 -58.24
N ALA A 206 6.84 32.63 -57.07
CA ALA A 206 6.64 33.78 -56.19
C ALA A 206 7.69 34.87 -56.45
N SER A 207 7.28 36.14 -56.29
CA SER A 207 8.26 37.24 -56.31
C SER A 207 9.24 37.09 -55.15
N VAL A 208 10.53 37.33 -55.43
CA VAL A 208 11.63 37.14 -54.46
C VAL A 208 11.34 37.85 -53.13
N TYR A 209 10.73 39.04 -53.17
CA TYR A 209 10.36 39.80 -51.97
C TYR A 209 9.27 39.13 -51.12
N ARG A 210 8.21 38.59 -51.75
CA ARG A 210 7.11 37.91 -51.02
C ARG A 210 7.55 36.56 -50.46
N LEU A 211 8.33 35.80 -51.25
CA LEU A 211 8.87 34.52 -50.82
C LEU A 211 9.83 34.70 -49.64
N SER A 212 10.79 35.62 -49.76
CA SER A 212 11.76 35.90 -48.69
C SER A 212 11.08 36.32 -47.39
N PHE A 213 10.04 37.17 -47.48
CA PHE A 213 9.25 37.57 -46.32
C PHE A 213 8.58 36.38 -45.61
N ILE A 214 7.90 35.51 -46.36
CA ILE A 214 7.22 34.33 -45.78
C ILE A 214 8.23 33.35 -45.19
N VAL A 215 9.36 33.11 -45.88
CA VAL A 215 10.44 32.22 -45.40
C VAL A 215 11.05 32.72 -44.10
N CYS A 216 11.34 34.01 -43.99
CA CYS A 216 11.85 34.61 -42.77
C CYS A 216 10.82 34.58 -41.62
N LEU A 217 9.53 34.75 -41.91
CA LEU A 217 8.46 34.64 -40.91
C LEU A 217 8.32 33.21 -40.37
N ILE A 218 8.35 32.20 -41.25
CA ILE A 218 8.31 30.78 -40.86
C ILE A 218 9.59 30.40 -40.10
N GLY A 219 10.76 30.84 -40.56
CA GLY A 219 12.04 30.59 -39.88
C GLY A 219 12.09 31.19 -38.47
N LEU A 220 11.53 32.38 -38.29
CA LEU A 220 11.36 33.00 -36.97
C LEU A 220 10.46 32.15 -36.08
N PHE A 221 9.32 31.69 -36.60
CA PHE A 221 8.37 30.87 -35.84
C PHE A 221 8.98 29.52 -35.41
N ILE A 222 9.60 28.81 -36.35
CA ILE A 222 10.26 27.52 -36.10
C ILE A 222 11.42 27.67 -35.11
N THR A 223 12.25 28.70 -35.24
CA THR A 223 13.38 28.91 -34.32
C THR A 223 12.91 29.24 -32.90
N ASN A 224 11.81 29.99 -32.75
CA ASN A 224 11.21 30.24 -31.43
C ASN A 224 10.65 28.96 -30.80
N ILE A 225 9.91 28.16 -31.56
CA ILE A 225 9.40 26.87 -31.06
C ILE A 225 10.55 25.95 -30.63
N LEU A 226 11.60 25.84 -31.46
CA LEU A 226 12.79 25.05 -31.12
C LEU A 226 13.48 25.57 -29.86
N HIS A 227 13.55 26.88 -29.67
CA HIS A 227 14.11 27.45 -28.46
C HIS A 227 13.30 27.10 -27.21
N TYR A 228 11.98 27.26 -27.25
CA TYR A 228 11.10 26.88 -26.14
C TYR A 228 11.19 25.38 -25.83
N LEU A 229 11.24 24.54 -26.87
CA LEU A 229 11.41 23.10 -26.71
C LEU A 229 12.77 22.74 -26.08
N TYR A 230 13.86 23.36 -26.54
CA TYR A 230 15.19 23.15 -25.96
C TYR A 230 15.28 23.65 -24.52
N ALA A 231 14.69 24.81 -24.22
CA ALA A 231 14.62 25.35 -22.87
C ALA A 231 13.83 24.42 -21.94
N PHE A 232 12.69 23.89 -22.40
CA PHE A 232 11.87 22.92 -21.68
C PHE A 232 12.61 21.59 -21.44
N ILE A 233 13.30 21.07 -22.46
CA ILE A 233 14.13 19.84 -22.33
C ILE A 233 15.26 20.05 -21.33
N ARG A 234 15.95 21.20 -21.40
CA ARG A 234 17.01 21.56 -20.45
C ARG A 234 16.45 21.65 -19.04
N GLU A 235 15.27 22.25 -18.86
CA GLU A 235 14.62 22.36 -17.56
C GLU A 235 14.25 20.99 -16.99
N ILE A 236 13.71 20.07 -17.80
CA ILE A 236 13.42 18.68 -17.37
C ILE A 236 14.70 17.90 -17.03
N HIS A 237 15.75 18.04 -17.84
CA HIS A 237 17.03 17.34 -17.61
C HIS A 237 17.73 17.81 -16.33
N PHE A 238 17.69 19.12 -16.04
CA PHE A 238 18.36 19.69 -14.86
C PHE A 238 17.48 19.76 -13.61
N SER A 239 16.14 19.71 -13.74
CA SER A 239 15.20 19.66 -12.60
C SER A 239 15.42 18.44 -11.70
N LYS A 240 15.95 17.33 -12.26
CA LYS A 240 16.27 16.11 -11.49
C LYS A 240 17.50 16.25 -10.56
N ILE A 241 18.33 17.30 -10.73
CA ILE A 241 19.55 17.53 -9.94
C ILE A 241 19.29 18.42 -8.70
N ASN A 242 18.26 19.28 -8.73
CA ASN A 242 18.01 20.27 -7.67
C ASN A 242 16.95 19.85 -6.63
N GLN A 243 16.34 18.67 -6.77
CA GLN A 243 15.27 18.22 -5.86
C GLN A 243 15.73 18.03 -4.40
N ASP A 244 17.04 17.97 -4.13
CA ASP A 244 17.60 17.86 -2.78
C ASP A 244 17.81 19.21 -2.05
N PHE A 245 17.65 20.37 -2.71
CA PHE A 245 18.00 21.68 -2.09
C PHE A 245 16.86 22.70 -1.96
N GLU A 246 15.66 22.47 -2.50
CA GLU A 246 14.71 23.57 -2.75
C GLU A 246 13.36 23.48 -2.02
N LYS A 247 13.32 22.94 -0.80
CA LYS A 247 12.11 23.06 0.06
C LYS A 247 12.00 24.39 0.83
N GLN A 248 12.96 25.31 0.74
CA GLN A 248 13.01 26.46 1.65
C GLN A 248 12.93 27.89 1.04
N LYS A 249 12.82 28.09 -0.27
CA LYS A 249 12.93 29.48 -0.83
C LYS A 249 11.80 30.01 -1.73
N GLU A 250 10.81 29.19 -2.06
CA GLU A 250 9.92 29.47 -3.20
C GLU A 250 8.53 30.01 -2.79
N CYS A 251 8.45 31.22 -2.21
CA CYS A 251 7.17 31.96 -2.30
C CYS A 251 7.30 33.46 -2.59
N ALA A 252 8.51 34.01 -2.78
CA ALA A 252 8.67 35.45 -3.00
C ALA A 252 9.47 35.86 -4.26
N ILE A 253 10.14 34.93 -4.96
CA ILE A 253 11.17 35.29 -5.96
C ILE A 253 10.72 35.06 -7.43
N SER A 254 9.60 34.37 -7.66
CA SER A 254 9.23 33.86 -8.99
C SER A 254 8.93 34.94 -10.05
N LEU A 255 8.30 36.06 -9.70
CA LEU A 255 7.83 37.00 -10.73
C LEU A 255 8.87 38.04 -11.21
N LYS A 256 9.94 38.29 -10.43
CA LYS A 256 10.99 39.28 -10.78
C LYS A 256 12.18 38.67 -11.53
N SER A 257 12.48 37.39 -11.31
CA SER A 257 13.62 36.70 -11.94
C SER A 257 13.36 36.37 -13.42
N LEU A 258 12.14 35.95 -13.76
CA LEU A 258 11.77 35.57 -15.13
C LEU A 258 11.88 36.75 -16.12
N LYS A 259 11.59 37.97 -15.64
CA LYS A 259 11.61 39.20 -16.45
C LYS A 259 13.04 39.66 -16.80
N ASN A 260 14.02 39.38 -15.94
CA ASN A 260 15.39 39.89 -16.10
C ASN A 260 16.28 38.95 -16.95
N GLY A 261 15.97 37.64 -17.00
CA GLY A 261 16.65 36.68 -17.87
C GLY A 261 16.17 36.69 -19.33
N PHE A 262 14.91 37.06 -19.56
CA PHE A 262 14.32 37.08 -20.92
C PHE A 262 14.87 38.23 -21.78
N CYS A 263 15.11 39.41 -21.19
CA CYS A 263 15.51 40.61 -21.94
C CYS A 263 16.99 40.64 -22.37
N ASN A 264 17.85 39.75 -21.85
CA ASN A 264 19.25 39.63 -22.28
C ASN A 264 19.58 38.28 -22.94
N SER A 265 18.54 37.53 -23.35
CA SER A 265 18.72 36.23 -24.00
C SER A 265 19.23 36.40 -25.44
N TYR A 266 20.16 35.54 -25.86
CA TYR A 266 20.70 35.49 -27.23
C TYR A 266 19.58 35.34 -28.29
N ILE A 267 18.47 34.72 -27.91
CA ILE A 267 17.28 34.53 -28.76
C ILE A 267 16.52 35.84 -28.98
N PHE A 268 16.42 36.71 -27.97
CA PHE A 268 15.80 38.03 -28.16
C PHE A 268 16.59 38.86 -29.18
N ARG A 269 17.93 38.79 -29.11
CA ARG A 269 18.82 39.45 -30.08
C ARG A 269 18.68 38.84 -31.48
N PHE A 270 18.57 37.52 -31.59
CA PHE A 270 18.33 36.83 -32.86
C PHE A 270 16.96 37.15 -33.48
N ASN A 271 15.88 37.13 -32.69
CA ASN A 271 14.54 37.50 -33.13
C ASN A 271 14.46 38.96 -33.56
N LEU A 272 15.13 39.86 -32.82
CA LEU A 272 15.24 41.27 -33.18
C LEU A 272 16.00 41.44 -34.51
N LEU A 273 17.08 40.70 -34.71
CA LEU A 273 17.85 40.71 -35.96
C LEU A 273 17.02 40.24 -37.16
N ILE A 274 16.28 39.14 -37.04
CA ILE A 274 15.39 38.67 -38.13
C ILE A 274 14.27 39.67 -38.39
N THR A 275 13.71 40.27 -37.34
CA THR A 275 12.68 41.32 -37.50
C THR A 275 13.24 42.54 -38.24
N CYS A 276 14.47 42.95 -37.95
CA CYS A 276 15.15 44.02 -38.68
C CYS A 276 15.38 43.67 -40.16
N ILE A 277 15.77 42.42 -40.46
CA ILE A 277 15.92 41.93 -41.85
C ILE A 277 14.57 41.98 -42.58
N MET A 278 13.49 41.56 -41.92
CA MET A 278 12.13 41.62 -42.46
C MET A 278 11.70 43.05 -42.77
N CYS A 279 11.97 44.00 -41.86
CA CYS A 279 11.71 45.42 -42.09
C CYS A 279 12.54 45.98 -43.26
N ALA A 280 13.82 45.59 -43.38
CA ALA A 280 14.67 46.03 -44.49
C ALA A 280 14.18 45.50 -45.85
N ILE A 281 13.77 44.23 -45.93
CA ILE A 281 13.17 43.64 -47.13
C ILE A 281 11.87 44.37 -47.50
N PHE A 282 11.03 44.70 -46.51
CA PHE A 282 9.79 45.45 -46.73
C PHE A 282 10.04 46.88 -47.23
N ILE A 283 10.99 47.60 -46.62
CA ILE A 283 11.38 48.95 -47.04
C ILE A 283 11.97 48.92 -48.45
N TYR A 284 12.83 47.95 -48.76
CA TYR A 284 13.42 47.79 -50.09
C TYR A 284 12.35 47.49 -51.15
N TRP A 285 11.41 46.60 -50.84
CA TRP A 285 10.26 46.34 -51.72
C TRP A 285 9.42 47.60 -51.94
N ARG A 286 9.12 48.37 -50.89
CA ARG A 286 8.36 49.62 -50.97
C ARG A 286 9.08 50.69 -51.80
N PHE A 287 10.39 50.82 -51.65
CA PHE A 287 11.22 51.76 -52.40
C PHE A 287 11.31 51.37 -53.89
N PHE A 288 11.52 50.09 -54.19
CA PHE A 288 11.54 49.58 -55.56
C PHE A 288 10.18 49.74 -56.25
N ASP A 289 9.08 49.45 -55.56
CA ASP A 289 7.71 49.68 -56.07
C ASP A 289 7.46 51.16 -56.39
N MET A 290 7.93 52.09 -55.54
CA MET A 290 7.83 53.53 -55.79
C MET A 290 8.70 54.00 -56.97
N ASN A 291 9.94 53.51 -57.09
CA ASN A 291 10.80 53.87 -58.22
C ASN A 291 10.30 53.30 -59.55
N THR A 292 9.72 52.09 -59.53
CA THR A 292 9.12 51.50 -60.74
C THR A 292 7.92 52.31 -61.20
N LYS A 293 7.05 52.76 -60.28
CA LYS A 293 5.93 53.67 -60.58
C LYS A 293 6.41 55.02 -61.11
N ASN A 294 7.39 55.63 -60.46
CA ASN A 294 7.96 56.92 -60.91
C ASN A 294 8.64 56.83 -62.28
N TYR A 295 9.31 55.71 -62.59
CA TYR A 295 9.93 55.48 -63.90
C TYR A 295 8.89 55.28 -64.99
N ILE A 296 7.81 54.54 -64.71
CA ILE A 296 6.68 54.37 -65.62
C ILE A 296 5.97 55.72 -65.85
N ASP A 297 5.70 56.50 -64.79
CA ASP A 297 5.05 57.81 -64.91
C ASP A 297 5.90 58.84 -65.67
N GLN A 298 7.23 58.82 -65.50
CA GLN A 298 8.15 59.66 -66.28
C GLN A 298 8.26 59.24 -67.76
N ASN A 299 8.19 57.94 -68.08
CA ASN A 299 8.18 57.49 -69.46
C ASN A 299 6.82 57.74 -70.13
N THR A 300 5.70 57.56 -69.41
CA THR A 300 4.36 57.85 -69.93
C THR A 300 4.19 59.36 -70.21
N SER A 301 4.71 60.24 -69.35
CA SER A 301 4.73 61.70 -69.61
C SER A 301 5.65 62.11 -70.76
N LYS A 302 6.83 61.48 -70.92
CA LYS A 302 7.71 61.69 -72.08
C LYS A 302 7.11 61.18 -73.40
N ILE A 303 6.39 60.05 -73.38
CA ILE A 303 5.67 59.53 -74.55
C ILE A 303 4.54 60.48 -74.94
N HIS A 304 3.80 61.03 -73.98
CA HIS A 304 2.75 62.02 -74.26
C HIS A 304 3.31 63.29 -74.92
N GLN A 305 4.42 63.84 -74.43
CA GLN A 305 5.12 64.98 -75.06
C GLN A 305 5.67 64.65 -76.46
N ARG A 306 6.15 63.43 -76.70
CA ARG A 306 6.64 62.98 -78.01
C ARG A 306 5.52 62.75 -79.02
N THR A 307 4.31 62.42 -78.55
CA THR A 307 3.12 62.23 -79.39
C THR A 307 2.52 63.58 -79.81
N GLU A 308 2.59 64.61 -78.96
CA GLU A 308 2.24 65.99 -79.33
C GLU A 308 3.29 66.64 -80.25
N GLY A 309 4.58 66.33 -80.05
CA GLY A 309 5.67 66.84 -80.90
C GLY A 309 5.76 66.24 -82.31
N ASN A 310 5.26 65.01 -82.52
CA ASN A 310 5.25 64.35 -83.84
C ASN A 310 3.94 64.57 -84.64
N SER A 311 2.96 65.29 -84.11
CA SER A 311 1.69 65.58 -84.82
C SER A 311 1.78 66.78 -85.78
N THR A 312 2.96 67.39 -85.98
CA THR A 312 3.18 68.48 -86.97
C THR A 312 3.90 68.04 -88.24
N ALA A 313 4.24 66.77 -88.42
CA ALA A 313 4.85 66.28 -89.65
C ALA A 313 4.16 64.99 -90.15
N GLY A 314 3.38 65.11 -91.23
CA GLY A 314 2.94 63.98 -92.05
C GLY A 314 1.48 63.59 -91.95
N LYS A 315 0.59 64.39 -92.57
CA LYS A 315 -0.75 63.95 -93.00
C LYS A 315 -0.62 62.98 -94.18
N GLY A 316 -1.40 61.89 -94.15
CA GLY A 316 -1.75 61.13 -95.35
C GLY A 316 -2.27 59.72 -95.06
N ASN A 317 -3.59 59.58 -95.02
CA ASN A 317 -4.47 58.54 -95.58
C ASN A 317 -3.97 57.08 -95.65
N ASP A 318 -4.73 56.00 -95.43
CA ASP A 318 -6.16 55.76 -95.33
C ASP A 318 -6.34 54.27 -94.95
N SER A 319 -7.54 53.93 -94.43
CA SER A 319 -8.25 52.64 -94.58
C SER A 319 -7.90 51.38 -93.76
N ILE A 320 -8.83 51.06 -92.85
CA ILE A 320 -9.64 49.81 -92.74
C ILE A 320 -8.90 48.46 -92.72
N VAL A 321 -9.11 47.65 -91.66
CA VAL A 321 -9.61 46.25 -91.66
C VAL A 321 -9.75 45.77 -90.19
N GLU A 322 -10.98 45.60 -89.72
CA GLU A 322 -11.38 44.48 -88.82
C GLU A 322 -11.62 43.23 -89.71
N PRO A 323 -11.60 41.95 -89.25
CA PRO A 323 -12.01 41.48 -87.90
C PRO A 323 -11.24 40.23 -87.37
N ASN A 324 -11.73 39.71 -86.23
CA ASN A 324 -12.23 38.33 -86.06
C ASN A 324 -11.64 37.48 -84.91
N ILE A 325 -12.48 37.29 -83.88
CA ILE A 325 -12.90 36.01 -83.25
C ILE A 325 -11.89 34.85 -83.25
N ASN A 326 -11.51 34.37 -82.05
CA ASN A 326 -11.76 32.95 -81.73
C ASN A 326 -11.92 32.67 -80.22
N LYS A 327 -13.07 32.06 -79.88
CA LYS A 327 -13.29 31.27 -78.67
C LYS A 327 -12.59 29.92 -78.87
N ASN A 328 -11.99 29.36 -77.82
CA ASN A 328 -12.11 27.92 -77.61
C ASN A 328 -11.95 27.54 -76.13
N ASN A 329 -12.98 26.84 -75.66
CA ASN A 329 -12.99 26.01 -74.47
C ASN A 329 -12.03 24.82 -74.66
N SER A 330 -11.45 24.34 -73.56
CA SER A 330 -11.42 22.90 -73.27
C SER A 330 -10.96 22.64 -71.84
N ASN A 331 -11.85 22.02 -71.08
CA ASN A 331 -11.58 21.22 -69.89
C ASN A 331 -10.42 20.24 -70.12
N THR A 332 -9.61 20.02 -69.10
CA THR A 332 -9.14 18.66 -68.76
C THR A 332 -8.72 18.60 -67.29
N GLN A 333 -9.39 17.69 -66.58
CA GLN A 333 -9.00 16.89 -65.40
C GLN A 333 -8.16 17.49 -64.28
#